data_AF-A0A2P2GTP3-F1
#
_entry.id   AF-A0A2P2GTP3-F1
#
_cell.length_a   1.000
_cell.length_b   1.000
_cell.length_c   1.000
_cell.angle_alpha   90.00
_cell.angle_beta   90.00
_cell.angle_gamma   90.00
#
_symmetry.space_group_name_H-M   'P 1'
#
loop_
_entity.id
_entity.type
_entity.pdbx_description
1 polymer ?
#
loop_
_entity_poly.entity_id
_entity_poly.type
_entity_poly.pdbx_seq_one_letter_code
_entity_poly.pdbx_strand_id
1 'polypeptide(L)' 'MTAYEPTSARNRRGRPQMPETTQELADELARRAAEIHARSDGELSIVEAVALAAFRMGVEAPQITTEHGDGS' A
#
# COMPACT_ATOMS: atom_id res chain seq x y z
N MET A 1 20.96 -28.83 19.01
CA MET A 1 20.79 -27.49 18.42
C MET A 1 20.76 -27.64 16.91
N THR A 2 19.58 -27.70 16.31
CA THR A 2 19.39 -27.84 14.86
C THR A 2 18.92 -26.50 14.31
N ALA A 3 19.69 -25.97 13.36
CA ALA A 3 19.52 -24.66 12.77
C ALA A 3 18.15 -24.51 12.08
N TYR A 4 17.54 -23.34 12.25
CA TYR A 4 16.37 -22.90 11.51
C TYR A 4 16.82 -22.49 10.11
N GLU A 5 16.52 -23.28 9.09
CA GLU A 5 16.65 -22.85 7.70
C GLU A 5 15.37 -22.12 7.28
N PRO A 6 15.38 -20.80 7.04
CA PRO A 6 14.28 -20.16 6.34
C PRO A 6 14.45 -20.40 4.83
N THR A 7 14.22 -21.62 4.34
CA THR A 7 14.01 -21.87 2.92
C THR A 7 12.60 -21.45 2.53
N SER A 8 12.38 -20.15 2.42
CA SER A 8 11.26 -19.61 1.65
C SER A 8 11.79 -18.68 0.57
N ALA A 9 12.69 -19.24 -0.26
CA ALA A 9 12.90 -18.76 -1.62
C ALA A 9 11.64 -19.06 -2.44
N ARG A 10 10.54 -18.36 -2.16
CA ARG A 10 9.36 -18.36 -3.02
C ARG A 10 9.78 -17.76 -4.35
N ASN A 11 9.91 -18.64 -5.34
CA ASN A 11 10.12 -18.36 -6.76
C ASN A 11 9.52 -17.01 -7.19
N ARG A 12 10.38 -16.00 -7.35
CA ARG A 12 10.08 -14.75 -8.07
C ARG A 12 10.34 -14.89 -9.58
N ARG A 13 10.27 -16.11 -10.13
CA ARG A 13 10.41 -16.31 -11.58
C ARG A 13 9.13 -15.84 -12.25
N GLY A 14 9.15 -14.61 -12.78
CA GLY A 14 8.07 -14.06 -13.60
C GLY A 14 7.42 -12.77 -13.10
N ARG A 15 7.76 -12.26 -11.89
CA ARG A 15 7.40 -10.88 -11.55
C ARG A 15 8.50 -9.97 -12.10
N PRO A 16 8.17 -8.95 -12.91
CA PRO A 16 9.12 -7.90 -13.20
C PRO A 16 9.65 -7.38 -11.87
N GLN A 17 10.97 -7.34 -11.74
CA GLN A 17 11.62 -6.77 -10.57
C GLN A 17 11.18 -5.31 -10.53
N MET A 18 10.45 -4.94 -9.48
CA MET A 18 10.03 -3.56 -9.31
C MET A 18 11.31 -2.72 -9.17
N PRO A 19 11.45 -1.61 -9.91
CA PRO A 19 12.61 -0.73 -9.74
C PRO A 19 12.75 -0.33 -8.27
N GLU A 20 13.98 -0.27 -7.76
CA GLU A 20 14.23 0.05 -6.33
C GLU A 20 13.53 1.35 -5.92
N THR A 21 13.55 2.36 -6.79
CA THR A 21 12.87 3.65 -6.59
C THR A 21 11.35 3.51 -6.47
N THR A 22 10.74 2.59 -7.22
CA THR A 22 9.31 2.31 -7.12
C THR A 22 8.99 1.55 -5.83
N GLN A 23 9.91 0.70 -5.37
CA GLN A 23 9.75 -0.03 -4.11
C GLN A 23 9.84 0.89 -2.90
N GLU A 24 10.83 1.78 -2.88
CA GLU A 24 10.94 2.81 -1.84
C GLU A 24 9.70 3.70 -1.78
N LEU A 25 9.17 4.10 -2.94
CA LEU A 25 7.94 4.88 -3.01
C LEU A 25 6.73 4.12 -2.44
N ALA A 26 6.60 2.84 -2.78
CA ALA A 26 5.51 2.00 -2.28
C ALA A 26 5.61 1.77 -0.77
N ASP A 27 6.82 1.56 -0.24
CA ASP A 27 7.06 1.36 1.19
C ASP A 27 6.75 2.65 1.99
N GLU A 28 7.15 3.82 1.48
CA GLU A 28 6.83 5.11 2.10
C GLU A 28 5.33 5.42 2.05
N LEU A 29 4.68 5.12 0.91
CA LEU A 29 3.23 5.28 0.77
C LEU A 29 2.47 4.40 1.78
N ALA A 30 2.88 3.13 1.91
CA ALA A 30 2.28 2.19 2.84
C ALA A 30 2.47 2.63 4.30
N ARG A 31 3.67 3.09 4.67
CA ARG A 31 3.95 3.63 6.02
C ARG A 31 3.03 4.81 6.34
N ARG A 32 2.94 5.80 5.45
CA ARG A 32 2.09 6.99 5.66
C ARG A 32 0.61 6.65 5.72
N ALA A 33 0.13 5.75 4.87
CA ALA A 33 -1.26 5.31 4.89
C ALA A 33 -1.61 4.62 6.21
N ALA A 34 -0.73 3.77 6.74
CA ALA A 34 -0.92 3.13 8.04
C ALA A 34 -0.96 4.16 9.18
N GLU A 35 -0.08 5.16 9.16
CA GLU A 35 -0.11 6.26 10.15
C GLU A 35 -1.40 7.08 10.09
N ILE A 36 -1.87 7.40 8.89
CA ILE A 36 -3.14 8.13 8.70
C ILE A 36 -4.31 7.30 9.22
N HIS A 37 -4.38 6.03 8.82
CA HIS A 37 -5.45 5.13 9.25
C HIS A 37 -5.49 4.96 10.78
N ALA A 38 -4.32 4.78 11.41
CA ALA A 38 -4.21 4.68 12.86
C ALA A 38 -4.62 5.97 13.59
N ARG A 39 -4.28 7.15 13.04
CA ARG A 39 -4.65 8.45 13.61
C ARG A 39 -6.13 8.77 13.46
N SER A 40 -6.77 8.21 12.44
CA SER A 40 -8.20 8.38 12.17
C SER A 40 -9.10 7.50 13.04
N ASP A 41 -8.55 6.61 13.88
CA ASP A 41 -9.33 5.71 14.76
C ASP A 41 -10.46 4.96 14.03
N GLY A 42 -10.23 4.62 12.76
CA GLY A 42 -11.21 3.95 11.90
C GLY A 42 -12.19 4.85 11.13
N GLU A 43 -12.13 6.18 11.27
CA GLU A 43 -12.94 7.12 10.47
C GLU A 43 -12.60 7.05 8.97
N LEU A 44 -11.33 6.77 8.64
CA LEU A 44 -10.88 6.55 7.28
C LEU A 44 -10.69 5.06 7.02
N SER A 45 -11.25 4.57 5.94
CA SER A 45 -10.86 3.27 5.38
C SER A 45 -9.38 3.28 4.98
N ILE A 46 -8.76 2.09 4.91
CA ILE A 46 -7.37 1.97 4.45
C ILE A 46 -7.18 2.55 3.04
N VAL A 47 -8.22 2.46 2.21
CA VAL A 47 -8.25 2.96 0.85
C VAL A 47 -8.20 4.49 0.81
N GLU A 48 -9.00 5.16 1.64
CA GLU A 48 -8.98 6.62 1.80
C GLU A 48 -7.67 7.10 2.42
N ALA A 49 -7.11 6.35 3.37
CA ALA A 49 -5.81 6.65 3.96
C ALA A 49 -4.67 6.57 2.92
N VAL A 50 -4.71 5.60 2.00
CA VAL A 50 -3.75 5.49 0.89
C VAL A 50 -3.93 6.66 -0.09
N ALA A 51 -5.17 7.00 -0.47
CA ALA A 51 -5.44 8.14 -1.35
C ALA A 51 -4.94 9.45 -0.75
N LEU A 52 -5.17 9.68 0.55
CA LEU A 52 -4.68 10.85 1.27
C LEU A 52 -3.16 10.87 1.39
N ALA A 53 -2.53 9.71 1.63
CA ALA A 53 -1.07 9.59 1.64
C ALA A 53 -0.46 9.94 0.28
N ALA A 54 -1.01 9.40 -0.82
CA ALA A 54 -0.57 9.68 -2.18
C ALA A 54 -0.68 11.17 -2.51
N PHE A 55 -1.84 11.78 -2.22
CA PHE A 55 -2.07 13.21 -2.38
C PHE A 55 -1.03 14.06 -1.62
N ARG A 56 -0.77 13.74 -0.34
CA ARG A 56 0.22 14.45 0.48
C ARG A 56 1.66 14.28 0.00
N MET A 57 1.95 13.22 -0.74
CA MET A 57 3.26 12.98 -1.34
C MET A 57 3.43 13.71 -2.69
N GLY A 58 2.39 14.38 -3.20
CA GLY A 58 2.40 14.98 -4.54
C GLY A 58 2.42 13.93 -5.65
N VAL A 59 2.06 12.69 -5.34
CA VAL A 59 1.94 11.59 -6.28
C VAL A 59 0.49 11.53 -6.74
N GLU A 60 0.27 11.25 -8.02
CA GLU A 60 -1.08 11.05 -8.54
C GLU A 60 -1.74 9.91 -7.76
N ALA A 61 -2.81 10.23 -7.03
CA ALA A 61 -3.54 9.24 -6.27
C ALA A 61 -4.23 8.28 -7.26
N PRO A 62 -4.26 6.97 -6.97
CA PRO A 62 -5.07 6.06 -7.77
C PRO A 62 -6.52 6.57 -7.73
N GLN A 63 -7.08 6.81 -8.91
CA GLN A 63 -8.46 7.27 -9.07
C GLN A 63 -9.38 6.18 -8.53
N ILE A 64 -10.03 6.42 -7.39
CA ILE A 64 -10.98 5.46 -6.81
C ILE A 64 -12.36 5.99 -7.15
N THR A 65 -12.92 5.53 -8.26
CA THR A 65 -14.34 5.69 -8.55
C THR A 65 -15.08 4.80 -7.56
N THR A 66 -15.39 5.33 -6.39
CA THR A 66 -16.40 4.73 -5.54
C THR A 66 -17.73 4.97 -6.23
N GLU A 67 -18.11 4.06 -7.13
CA GLU A 67 -19.49 3.92 -7.56
C GLU A 67 -20.29 3.56 -6.30
N HIS A 68 -20.72 4.59 -5.55
CA HIS A 68 -21.86 4.45 -4.68
C HIS A 68 -23.00 4.07 -5.62
N GLY A 69 -23.44 2.82 -5.52
CA GLY A 69 -24.67 2.38 -6.17
C GLY A 69 -25.80 3.24 -5.65
N ASP A 70 -26.08 4.33 -6.36
CA ASP A 70 -27.33 5.06 -6.29
C ASP A 70 -28.39 4.11 -6.85
N GLY A 71 -28.95 3.30 -5.96
CA GLY A 71 -30.20 2.63 -6.24
C GLY A 71 -31.29 3.68 -6.28
N SER A 72 -31.84 3.92 -7.47
CA SER A 72 -33.22 4.42 -7.69
C SER A 72 -33.68 4.09 -9.10
#